data_AF-A0A7Y4IKE5-F1
#
_entry.id   AF-A0A7Y4IKE5-F1
#
_cell.length_a   1.000
_cell.length_b   1.000
_cell.length_c   1.000
_cell.angle_alpha   90.00
_cell.angle_beta   90.00
_cell.angle_gamma   90.00
#
_symmetry.space_group_name_H-M   'P 1'
#
loop_
_entity.id
_entity.type
_entity.pdbx_description
1 polymer ?
#
loop_
_entity_poly.entity_id
_entity_poly.type
_entity_poly.pdbx_seq_one_letter_code
_entity_poly.pdbx_strand_id
1 'polypeptide(L)'
;MTVVTVTIKKSGNLVYEPSNKVRRGQPVRFELDLLDGPLWAKVHPPACLVATNPVTLDRTSAAPPIYEDPVSESAAFMTYAFTVEVPPVPEKPHLGGEAETKNGNLDVTTDPPEL
;
A
#
# COMPACT_ATOMS: atom_id res chain seq x y z
N MET A 1 7.19 -13.43 13.15
CA MET A 1 6.51 -13.28 11.86
C MET A 1 7.01 -11.97 11.26
N THR A 2 7.44 -11.98 10.01
CA THR A 2 7.92 -10.78 9.30
C THR A 2 6.73 -10.07 8.67
N VAL A 3 6.62 -8.76 8.88
CA VAL A 3 5.63 -7.92 8.20
C VAL A 3 6.22 -7.45 6.87
N VAL A 4 5.41 -7.42 5.81
CA VAL A 4 5.77 -6.72 4.57
C VAL A 4 5.17 -5.34 4.63
N THR A 5 6.02 -4.33 4.55
CA THR A 5 5.61 -2.92 4.55
C THR A 5 5.63 -2.37 3.12
N VAL A 6 4.52 -1.77 2.73
CA VAL A 6 4.33 -1.00 1.51
C VAL A 6 4.29 0.47 1.90
N THR A 7 5.42 1.15 1.74
CA THR A 7 5.55 2.58 2.04
C THR A 7 5.16 3.40 0.82
N ILE A 8 4.15 4.25 0.98
CA ILE A 8 3.62 5.15 -0.04
C ILE A 8 4.36 6.49 0.06
N LYS A 9 5.17 6.77 -0.95
CA LYS A 9 5.93 8.01 -1.12
C LYS A 9 5.13 9.05 -1.91
N LYS A 10 5.66 10.26 -1.98
CA LYS A 10 5.14 11.36 -2.77
C LYS A 10 4.91 10.93 -4.22
N SER A 11 3.85 11.45 -4.82
CA SER A 11 3.35 11.05 -6.15
C SER A 11 2.97 9.56 -6.26
N GLY A 12 2.76 8.87 -5.12
CA GLY A 12 2.25 7.50 -5.06
C GLY A 12 3.27 6.41 -5.38
N ASN A 13 4.56 6.76 -5.43
CA ASN A 13 5.61 5.75 -5.57
C ASN A 13 5.58 4.77 -4.39
N LEU A 14 5.78 3.48 -4.68
CA LEU A 14 5.67 2.41 -3.69
C LEU A 14 7.04 1.81 -3.43
N VAL A 15 7.40 1.69 -2.15
CA VAL A 15 8.58 0.96 -1.69
C VAL A 15 8.13 -0.24 -0.86
N TYR A 16 8.73 -1.39 -1.13
CA TYR A 16 8.40 -2.65 -0.46
C TYR A 16 9.57 -3.08 0.40
N GLU A 17 9.32 -3.35 1.69
CA GLU A 17 10.34 -3.84 2.62
C GLU A 17 9.80 -5.09 3.36
N PRO A 18 10.55 -6.20 3.41
CA PRO A 18 11.82 -6.46 2.73
C PRO A 18 11.67 -6.70 1.22
N SER A 19 10.48 -7.09 0.74
CA SER A 19 10.17 -7.28 -0.67
C SER A 19 8.65 -7.28 -0.87
N ASN A 20 8.19 -7.34 -2.13
CA ASN A 20 6.76 -7.49 -2.44
C ASN A 20 6.25 -8.95 -2.33
N LYS A 21 7.09 -9.90 -1.89
CA LYS A 21 6.72 -11.30 -1.70
C LYS A 21 6.12 -11.52 -0.32
N VAL A 22 4.92 -12.08 -0.29
CA VAL A 22 4.12 -12.34 0.92
C VAL A 22 3.66 -13.80 0.96
N ARG A 23 3.38 -14.29 2.17
CA ARG A 23 2.82 -15.62 2.41
C ARG A 23 1.40 -15.51 2.97
N ARG A 24 0.64 -16.60 2.86
CA ARG A 24 -0.65 -16.74 3.56
C ARG A 24 -0.48 -16.51 5.06
N GLY A 25 -1.42 -15.78 5.66
CA GLY A 25 -1.38 -15.39 7.06
C GLY A 25 -0.34 -14.31 7.40
N GLN A 26 0.50 -13.89 6.45
CA GLN A 26 1.50 -12.86 6.69
C GLN A 26 0.84 -11.48 6.72
N PRO A 27 1.13 -10.62 7.73
CA PRO A 27 0.62 -9.27 7.75
C PRO A 27 1.26 -8.42 6.66
N VAL A 28 0.43 -7.66 5.94
CA VAL A 28 0.84 -6.64 4.99
C VAL A 28 0.44 -5.29 5.55
N ARG A 29 1.40 -4.37 5.65
CA ARG A 29 1.21 -3.03 6.18
C ARG A 29 1.38 -2.00 5.08
N PHE A 30 0.38 -1.16 4.88
CA PHE A 30 0.46 0.04 4.06
C PHE A 30 0.65 1.25 4.98
N GLU A 31 1.58 2.14 4.63
CA GLU A 31 1.81 3.36 5.39
C GLU A 31 2.26 4.52 4.51
N LEU A 32 2.11 5.74 5.00
CA LEU A 32 2.63 6.93 4.33
C LEU A 32 4.06 7.26 4.80
N ASP A 33 5.01 7.48 3.89
CA ASP A 33 6.42 7.83 4.20
C ASP A 33 6.56 9.13 5.00
N LEU A 34 6.84 9.08 6.31
CA LEU A 34 6.76 10.25 7.20
C LEU A 34 7.52 11.50 6.73
N LEU A 35 8.58 11.35 5.93
CA LEU A 35 9.44 12.44 5.48
C LEU A 35 9.05 12.96 4.09
N ASP A 36 8.77 12.06 3.14
CA ASP A 36 8.52 12.40 1.72
C ASP A 36 7.27 11.67 1.18
N GLY A 37 6.26 11.46 2.01
CA GLY A 37 4.97 10.88 1.62
C GLY A 37 3.86 11.92 1.41
N PRO A 38 2.73 11.53 0.79
CA PRO A 38 1.60 12.42 0.58
C PRO A 38 0.89 12.76 1.90
N LEU A 39 0.05 13.80 1.88
CA LEU A 39 -0.76 14.19 3.04
C LEU A 39 -1.77 13.10 3.41
N TRP A 40 -2.40 12.52 2.39
CA TRP A 40 -3.30 11.39 2.49
C TRP A 40 -3.08 10.44 1.31
N ALA A 41 -3.51 9.19 1.42
CA ALA A 41 -3.65 8.28 0.30
C ALA A 41 -4.87 7.38 0.51
N LYS A 42 -5.53 7.00 -0.58
CA LYS A 42 -6.58 5.99 -0.55
C LYS A 42 -6.04 4.71 -1.18
N VAL A 43 -5.92 3.68 -0.36
CA VAL A 43 -5.46 2.35 -0.76
C VAL A 43 -6.69 1.54 -1.15
N HIS A 44 -6.66 0.92 -2.32
CA HIS A 44 -7.60 -0.12 -2.73
C HIS A 44 -6.90 -1.47 -2.57
N PRO A 45 -7.14 -2.20 -1.47
CA PRO A 45 -6.35 -3.37 -1.13
C PRO A 45 -6.47 -4.48 -2.18
N PRO A 46 -5.43 -5.31 -2.38
CA PRO A 46 -5.50 -6.45 -3.27
C PRO A 46 -6.46 -7.51 -2.73
N ALA A 47 -7.05 -8.30 -3.64
CA ALA A 47 -8.01 -9.35 -3.28
C ALA A 47 -7.42 -10.53 -2.47
N CYS A 48 -6.09 -10.57 -2.28
CA CYS A 48 -5.44 -11.55 -1.42
C CYS A 48 -5.55 -11.24 0.08
N LEU A 49 -5.89 -10.00 0.46
CA LEU A 49 -6.07 -9.60 1.85
C LEU A 49 -7.46 -9.98 2.36
N VAL A 50 -7.62 -10.04 3.68
CA VAL A 50 -8.90 -10.36 4.31
C VAL A 50 -9.91 -9.23 4.11
N ALA A 51 -9.47 -7.99 4.28
CA ALA A 51 -10.24 -6.79 4.02
C ALA A 51 -9.88 -6.19 2.66
N THR A 52 -10.87 -6.14 1.77
CA THR A 52 -10.75 -5.62 0.40
C THR A 52 -11.41 -4.25 0.21
N ASN A 53 -11.99 -3.70 1.26
CA ASN A 53 -12.60 -2.38 1.21
C ASN A 53 -11.52 -1.29 1.11
N PRO A 54 -11.73 -0.23 0.32
CA PRO A 54 -10.78 0.88 0.26
C PRO A 54 -10.58 1.54 1.62
N VAL A 55 -9.33 1.88 1.93
CA VAL A 55 -8.93 2.52 3.20
C VAL A 55 -8.21 3.83 2.91
N THR A 56 -8.57 4.87 3.66
CA THR A 56 -7.90 6.17 3.60
C THR A 56 -6.86 6.28 4.72
N LEU A 57 -5.61 6.48 4.33
CA LEU A 57 -4.52 6.84 5.23
C LEU A 57 -4.39 8.36 5.22
N ASP A 58 -4.43 9.00 6.38
CA ASP A 58 -4.40 10.46 6.49
C ASP A 58 -3.47 10.89 7.63
N ARG A 59 -2.45 11.69 7.32
CA ARG A 59 -1.52 12.24 8.32
C ARG A 59 -2.11 13.31 9.21
N THR A 60 -3.19 13.96 8.77
CA THR A 60 -3.86 15.00 9.54
C THR A 60 -4.79 14.43 10.60
N SER A 61 -5.10 13.13 10.50
CA SER A 61 -5.89 12.42 11.49
C SER A 61 -5.09 12.14 12.77
N ALA A 62 -5.80 12.01 13.89
CA ALA A 62 -5.19 11.58 15.16
C ALA A 62 -4.76 10.11 15.14
N ALA A 63 -5.31 9.30 14.23
CA ALA A 63 -4.90 7.92 14.03
C ALA A 63 -3.60 7.85 13.20
N PRO A 64 -2.71 6.88 13.48
CA PRO A 64 -1.56 6.64 12.63
C PRO A 64 -2.00 6.37 11.18
N PRO A 65 -1.33 6.94 10.16
CA PRO A 65 -1.66 6.73 8.75
C PRO A 65 -1.16 5.35 8.27
N ILE A 66 -1.59 4.31 8.96
CA ILE A 66 -1.18 2.92 8.78
C ILE A 66 -2.42 2.06 8.61
N TYR A 67 -2.38 1.15 7.65
CA TYR A 67 -3.35 0.08 7.47
C TYR A 67 -2.59 -1.25 7.46
N GLU A 68 -2.99 -2.20 8.29
CA GLU A 68 -2.36 -3.52 8.35
C GLU A 68 -3.45 -4.59 8.27
N ASP A 69 -3.29 -5.55 7.36
CA ASP A 69 -4.22 -6.66 7.19
C ASP A 69 -3.47 -7.90 6.71
N PRO A 70 -3.79 -9.11 7.21
CA PRO A 70 -3.11 -10.32 6.80
C PRO A 70 -3.55 -10.80 5.41
N VAL A 71 -2.63 -11.48 4.71
CA VAL A 71 -2.99 -12.26 3.53
C VAL A 71 -3.91 -13.40 3.94
N SER A 72 -5.03 -13.54 3.25
CA SER A 72 -6.00 -14.62 3.47
C SER A 72 -5.36 -16.00 3.31
N GLU A 73 -5.69 -16.92 4.23
CA GLU A 73 -5.25 -18.32 4.19
C GLU A 73 -5.72 -19.05 2.92
N SER A 74 -6.77 -18.56 2.26
CA SER A 74 -7.30 -19.11 1.01
C SER A 74 -6.75 -18.44 -0.25
N ALA A 75 -5.84 -17.46 -0.13
CA ALA A 75 -5.28 -16.76 -1.30
C ALA A 75 -4.53 -17.72 -2.23
N ALA A 76 -4.85 -17.70 -3.53
CA ALA A 76 -4.09 -18.44 -4.54
C ALA A 76 -2.66 -17.89 -4.66
N PHE A 77 -1.70 -18.74 -5.00
CA PHE A 77 -0.31 -18.35 -5.23
C PHE A 77 -0.18 -17.66 -6.59
N MET A 78 -0.23 -16.33 -6.60
CA MET A 78 -0.12 -15.50 -7.79
C MET A 78 0.20 -14.06 -7.40
N THR A 79 0.45 -13.22 -8.41
CA THR A 79 0.55 -11.77 -8.25
C THR A 79 -0.83 -11.13 -8.15
N TYR A 80 -1.07 -10.36 -7.09
CA TYR A 80 -2.28 -9.55 -6.90
C TYR A 80 -1.97 -8.09 -7.12
N ALA A 81 -2.71 -7.45 -8.02
CA ALA A 81 -2.63 -6.01 -8.23
C ALA A 81 -3.44 -5.25 -7.18
N PHE A 82 -2.99 -4.05 -6.87
CA PHE A 82 -3.72 -3.08 -6.05
C PHE A 82 -3.48 -1.67 -6.58
N THR A 83 -4.30 -0.71 -6.14
CA THR A 83 -4.15 0.69 -6.54
C THR A 83 -4.07 1.59 -5.32
N VAL A 84 -3.33 2.69 -5.45
CA VAL A 84 -3.21 3.75 -4.46
C VAL A 84 -3.50 5.07 -5.15
N GLU A 85 -4.48 5.81 -4.64
CA GLU A 85 -4.78 7.17 -5.06
C GLU A 85 -4.11 8.14 -4.08
N VAL A 86 -3.35 9.10 -4.61
CA VAL A 86 -2.73 10.16 -3.82
C VAL A 86 -3.16 11.53 -4.33
N PRO A 87 -3.24 12.55 -3.47
CA PRO A 87 -3.47 13.91 -3.93
C PRO A 87 -2.31 14.36 -4.83
N PRO A 88 -2.60 15.17 -5.86
CA PRO A 88 -1.55 15.73 -6.70
C PRO A 88 -0.65 16.64 -5.85
N VAL A 89 0.65 16.54 -6.08
CA VAL A 89 1.61 17.52 -5.55
C VAL A 89 1.31 18.85 -6.26
N PRO A 90 1.22 19.99 -5.56
CA PRO A 90 0.98 21.27 -6.23
C PRO A 90 2.22 21.67 -7.05
N GLU A 91 2.33 21.17 -8.28
CA GLU A 91 3.24 21.70 -9.29
C GLU A 91 2.60 22.90 -9.97
N LYS A 92 2.74 24.08 -9.34
CA LYS A 92 2.35 25.40 -9.87
C LYS A 92 0.86 25.54 -10.25
N PRO A 93 0.34 26.78 -10.35
CA PRO A 93 -1.10 27.01 -10.51
C PRO A 93 -1.49 26.83 -11.98
N HIS A 94 -1.64 25.58 -12.43
CA HIS A 94 -2.25 25.26 -13.71
C HIS A 94 -3.43 24.31 -13.47
N LEU A 95 -4.62 24.93 -13.46
CA LEU A 95 -5.97 24.38 -13.69
C LEU A 95 -6.12 22.84 -13.65
N GLY A 96 -6.77 22.34 -12.58
CA GLY A 96 -7.36 20.99 -12.54
C GLY A 96 -6.49 19.93 -11.82
N GLY A 97 -6.56 19.89 -10.49
CA GLY A 97 -5.87 18.86 -9.71
C GLY A 97 -6.67 17.56 -9.67
N GLU A 98 -6.46 16.67 -10.63
CA GLU A 98 -6.94 15.29 -10.57
C GLU A 98 -6.02 14.47 -9.63
N ALA A 99 -6.58 13.57 -8.84
CA ALA A 99 -5.80 12.68 -7.97
C ALA A 99 -4.94 11.73 -8.82
N GLU A 100 -3.67 11.57 -8.46
CA GLU A 100 -2.78 10.63 -9.15
C GLU A 100 -3.07 9.20 -8.66
N THR A 101 -3.27 8.26 -9.58
CA THR A 101 -3.43 6.83 -9.26
C THR A 101 -2.15 6.07 -9.61
N LYS A 102 -1.65 5.27 -8.68
CA LYS A 102 -0.50 4.38 -8.87
C LYS A 102 -0.88 2.93 -8.61
N ASN A 103 -0.33 2.03 -9.42
CA ASN A 103 -0.56 0.59 -9.33
C ASN A 103 0.59 -0.06 -8.55
N GLY A 104 0.25 -0.98 -7.66
CA GLY A 104 1.21 -1.84 -6.97
C GLY A 104 0.89 -3.32 -7.17
N ASN A 105 1.78 -4.18 -6.68
CA ASN A 105 1.58 -5.62 -6.70
C ASN A 105 2.10 -6.30 -5.43
N LEU A 106 1.46 -7.40 -5.05
CA LEU A 106 1.94 -8.34 -4.04
C LEU A 106 2.03 -9.73 -4.66
N ASP A 107 3.16 -10.39 -4.44
CA ASP A 107 3.38 -11.75 -4.94
C ASP A 107 3.18 -12.77 -3.81
N VAL A 108 2.11 -13.56 -3.89
CA VAL A 108 1.82 -14.59 -2.89
C VAL A 108 2.61 -15.85 -3.24
N THR A 109 3.65 -16.14 -2.47
CA THR A 109 4.60 -17.24 -2.75
C THR A 109 4.65 -18.29 -1.65
N THR A 110 5.21 -19.45 -1.96
CA THR A 110 5.60 -20.48 -0.98
C THR A 110 7.04 -20.31 -0.47
N ASP A 111 7.87 -19.60 -1.24
CA ASP A 111 9.27 -19.36 -0.89
C ASP A 111 9.41 -18.47 0.37
N PRO A 112 10.46 -18.68 1.19
CA PRO A 112 10.74 -17.78 2.30
C PRO A 112 11.09 -16.39 1.80
N PRO A 113 10.69 -15.31 2.51
CA PRO A 113 11.29 -14.01 2.24
C PRO A 113 12.79 -14.15 2.49
N GLU A 114 13.60 -13.78 1.49
CA GLU A 114 15.03 -13.64 1.67
C GLU A 114 15.26 -12.56 2.74
N LEU A 115 16.04 -12.92 3.76
CA LEU A 115 16.41 -12.08 4.90
C LEU A 115 17.46 -11.04 4.52
#